data_AF-A0A7L1WJY8-F1
#
_entry.id   AF-A0A7L1WJY8-F1
#
_cell.length_a   1.000
_cell.length_b   1.000
_cell.length_c   1.000
_cell.angle_alpha   90.00
_cell.angle_beta   90.00
_cell.angle_gamma   90.00
#
_symmetry.space_group_name_H-M   'P 1'
#
loop_
_entity.id
_entity.type
_entity.pdbx_description
1 polymer ?
#
loop_
_entity_poly.entity_id
_entity_poly.type
_entity_poly.pdbx_seq_one_letter_code
_entity_poly.pdbx_strand_id
1 'polypeptide(L)'
;SWGMAVNVYSTSVTSENLSRHDMLAWVNDSLQLNYTKIEQLCSGAAYCQFMDMLFPGCVHLRKVKFQAKLEHEYIHNFKVLQAAFKKMGVDKIIAVERLVKGKFQDNFEFIQWFKKFFDANYDGKEYNPLLARQGQDVAPPPNPGDHIYNKPKKPIGTAGNVRGPPASAAPRPLHPMARWPWPGVPLSPACAPLCCL
;
A
#
# COMPACT_ATOMS: atom_id res chain seq x y z
N SER A 1 -17.56 27.66 16.14
CA SER A 1 -17.89 26.24 15.97
C SER A 1 -17.77 25.94 14.50
N TRP A 2 -16.85 25.09 14.06
CA TRP A 2 -16.87 24.62 12.67
C TRP A 2 -18.14 23.79 12.46
N GLY A 3 -18.82 23.97 11.34
CA GLY A 3 -19.90 23.08 10.93
C GLY A 3 -19.38 21.66 10.68
N MET A 4 -20.30 20.70 10.60
CA MET A 4 -19.98 19.33 10.16
C MET A 4 -19.39 19.37 8.74
N ALA A 5 -18.53 18.41 8.40
CA ALA A 5 -17.97 18.32 7.06
C ALA A 5 -19.07 18.01 6.02
N VAL A 6 -18.89 18.55 4.82
CA VAL A 6 -19.70 18.21 3.65
C VAL A 6 -19.26 16.83 3.14
N ASN A 7 -20.16 15.85 3.22
CA ASN A 7 -19.91 14.51 2.70
C ASN A 7 -20.05 14.47 1.17
N VAL A 8 -19.25 13.62 0.53
CA VAL A 8 -19.30 13.40 -0.92
C VAL A 8 -19.45 11.91 -1.21
N TYR A 9 -20.26 11.59 -2.22
CA TYR A 9 -20.57 10.23 -2.63
C TYR A 9 -20.12 10.00 -4.08
N SER A 10 -19.75 8.76 -4.39
CA SER A 10 -19.45 8.36 -5.77
C SER A 10 -20.76 8.24 -6.56
N THR A 11 -21.23 9.33 -7.15
CA THR A 11 -22.31 9.30 -8.15
C THR A 11 -21.70 9.27 -9.55
N SER A 12 -22.34 8.59 -10.50
CA SER A 12 -21.91 8.48 -11.91
C SER A 12 -21.90 9.81 -12.69
N VAL A 13 -22.05 10.94 -12.01
CA VAL A 13 -22.06 12.29 -12.58
C VAL A 13 -20.63 12.82 -12.63
N THR A 14 -20.30 13.42 -13.77
CA THR A 14 -18.98 13.74 -14.34
C THR A 14 -18.11 14.70 -13.51
N SER A 15 -17.66 14.32 -12.32
CA SER A 15 -16.46 14.94 -11.74
C SER A 15 -15.24 14.22 -12.31
N GLU A 16 -14.48 14.90 -13.15
CA GLU A 16 -13.27 14.38 -13.80
C GLU A 16 -12.31 13.80 -12.76
N ASN A 17 -12.07 12.50 -12.85
CA ASN A 17 -11.15 11.81 -11.98
C ASN A 17 -9.72 12.17 -12.40
N LEU A 18 -8.91 12.69 -11.47
CA LEU A 18 -7.52 13.03 -11.74
C LEU A 18 -6.71 11.79 -12.15
N SER A 19 -5.76 12.00 -13.05
CA SER A 19 -4.78 10.97 -13.38
C SER A 19 -3.87 10.68 -12.17
N ARG A 20 -3.14 9.56 -12.23
CA ARG A 20 -2.14 9.21 -11.20
C ARG A 20 -1.09 10.30 -11.02
N HIS A 21 -0.61 10.91 -12.10
CA HIS A 21 0.43 11.93 -12.03
C HIS A 21 -0.11 13.21 -11.40
N ASP A 22 -1.28 13.67 -11.83
CA ASP A 22 -1.90 14.89 -11.30
C ASP A 22 -2.27 14.73 -9.82
N MET A 23 -2.70 13.52 -9.44
CA MET A 23 -3.00 13.21 -8.04
C MET A 23 -1.75 13.30 -7.15
N LEU A 24 -0.61 12.77 -7.62
CA LEU A 24 0.65 12.87 -6.89
C LEU A 24 1.16 14.30 -6.83
N ALA A 25 1.08 15.04 -7.94
CA ALA A 25 1.43 16.45 -7.98
C ALA A 25 0.61 17.25 -6.95
N TRP A 26 -0.71 17.07 -6.95
CA TRP A 26 -1.59 17.72 -5.98
C TRP A 26 -1.20 17.43 -4.53
N VAL A 27 -0.95 16.17 -4.17
CA VAL A 27 -0.55 15.80 -2.81
C VAL A 27 0.80 16.44 -2.44
N ASN A 28 1.77 16.36 -3.34
CA ASN A 28 3.11 16.88 -3.13
C ASN A 28 3.13 18.40 -2.99
N ASP A 29 2.42 19.11 -3.86
CA ASP A 29 2.35 20.57 -3.85
C ASP A 29 1.60 21.08 -2.61
N SER A 30 0.49 20.42 -2.25
CA SER A 30 -0.33 20.85 -1.10
C SER A 30 0.38 20.67 0.24
N LEU A 31 1.15 19.58 0.39
CA LEU A 31 1.75 19.21 1.67
C LEU A 31 3.28 19.32 1.68
N GLN A 32 3.90 19.81 0.60
CA GLN A 32 5.36 19.83 0.41
C GLN A 32 5.97 18.45 0.70
N LEU A 33 5.55 17.47 -0.10
CA LEU A 33 5.99 16.07 -0.03
C LEU A 33 6.67 15.66 -1.33
N ASN A 34 7.34 14.50 -1.31
CA ASN A 34 8.04 13.94 -2.45
C ASN A 34 7.57 12.51 -2.75
N TYR A 35 6.26 12.28 -2.81
CA TYR A 35 5.71 10.99 -3.21
C TYR A 35 5.87 10.77 -4.72
N THR A 36 6.31 9.57 -5.07
CA THR A 36 6.51 9.08 -6.44
C THR A 36 5.50 8.00 -6.81
N LYS A 37 4.79 7.44 -5.82
CA LYS A 37 3.83 6.34 -5.96
C LYS A 37 2.60 6.59 -5.10
N ILE A 38 1.42 6.28 -5.61
CA ILE A 38 0.14 6.46 -4.89
C ILE A 38 0.09 5.57 -3.65
N GLU A 39 0.71 4.39 -3.73
CA GLU A 39 0.87 3.42 -2.66
C GLU A 39 1.51 4.05 -1.42
N GLN A 40 2.25 5.16 -1.54
CA GLN A 40 2.89 5.82 -0.40
C GLN A 40 1.90 6.50 0.56
N LEU A 41 0.68 6.77 0.09
CA LEU A 41 -0.43 7.24 0.90
C LEU A 41 -0.91 6.20 1.92
N CYS A 42 -0.48 4.94 1.79
CA CYS A 42 -0.81 3.87 2.74
C CYS A 42 -0.33 4.15 4.17
N SER A 43 0.60 5.10 4.35
CA SER A 43 1.06 5.50 5.68
C SER A 43 -0.01 6.19 6.52
N GLY A 44 -1.05 6.73 5.90
CA GLY A 44 -2.13 7.48 6.58
C GLY A 44 -1.74 8.90 7.02
N ALA A 45 -0.45 9.25 6.99
CA ALA A 45 0.05 10.52 7.54
C ALA A 45 -0.42 11.73 6.72
N ALA A 46 -0.36 11.66 5.39
CA ALA A 46 -0.82 12.72 4.50
C ALA A 46 -2.30 13.05 4.70
N TYR A 47 -3.16 12.04 4.83
CA TYR A 47 -4.59 12.23 5.11
C TYR A 47 -4.85 12.90 6.45
N CYS A 48 -4.09 12.55 7.49
CA CYS A 48 -4.18 13.23 8.78
C CYS A 48 -3.82 14.71 8.65
N GLN A 49 -2.79 15.03 7.86
CA GLN A 49 -2.38 16.40 7.63
C GLN A 49 -3.40 17.20 6.80
N PHE A 50 -3.98 16.60 5.77
CA PHE A 50 -5.08 17.23 5.03
C PHE A 50 -6.30 17.50 5.91
N MET A 51 -6.63 16.61 6.85
CA MET A 51 -7.74 16.86 7.77
C MET A 51 -7.44 18.02 8.73
N ASP A 52 -6.20 18.18 9.17
CA ASP A 52 -5.77 19.37 9.93
C ASP A 52 -5.85 20.65 9.08
N MET A 53 -5.46 20.57 7.80
CA MET A 53 -5.60 21.66 6.85
C MET A 53 -7.07 22.04 6.60
N LEU A 54 -7.98 21.08 6.41
CA LEU A 54 -9.39 21.35 6.20
C LEU A 54 -10.08 21.87 7.48
N PHE A 55 -9.81 21.23 8.61
CA PHE A 55 -10.48 21.50 9.87
C PHE A 55 -9.46 21.58 11.02
N PRO A 56 -8.88 22.77 11.27
CA PRO A 56 -7.86 22.96 12.30
C PRO A 56 -8.35 22.46 13.67
N GLY A 57 -7.52 21.63 14.32
CA GLY A 57 -7.84 21.03 15.62
C GLY A 57 -8.78 19.82 15.58
N CYS A 58 -9.17 19.32 14.41
CA CYS A 58 -9.89 18.04 14.31
C CYS A 58 -8.96 16.83 14.47
N VAL A 59 -7.68 16.97 14.11
CA VAL A 59 -6.64 15.95 14.20
C VAL A 59 -5.64 16.29 15.30
N HIS A 60 -5.19 15.29 16.05
CA HIS A 60 -4.07 15.43 16.98
C HIS A 60 -2.75 15.17 16.24
N LEU A 61 -2.24 16.15 15.49
CA LEU A 61 -1.04 15.96 14.64
C LEU A 61 0.18 15.43 15.40
N ARG A 62 0.37 15.81 16.68
CA ARG A 62 1.45 15.29 17.53
C ARG A 62 1.42 13.76 17.70
N LYS A 63 0.26 13.12 17.52
CA LYS A 63 0.12 11.66 17.58
C LYS A 63 0.38 10.99 16.22
N VAL A 64 0.45 11.74 15.13
CA VAL A 64 0.66 11.19 13.78
C VAL A 64 2.14 10.84 13.62
N LYS A 65 2.40 9.63 13.10
CA LYS A 65 3.73 9.14 12.77
C LYS A 65 4.06 9.49 11.32
N PHE A 66 4.69 10.65 11.09
CA PHE A 66 5.09 11.09 9.75
C PHE A 66 6.24 10.24 9.16
N GLN A 67 7.08 9.67 10.01
CA GLN A 67 8.20 8.79 9.63
C GLN A 67 7.85 7.30 9.72
N ALA A 68 6.57 6.95 9.65
CA ALA A 68 6.12 5.56 9.74
C ALA A 68 6.71 4.70 8.62
N LYS A 69 7.15 3.48 8.96
CA LYS A 69 7.72 2.52 8.00
C LYS A 69 7.10 1.12 8.11
N LEU A 70 6.39 0.85 9.20
CA LEU A 70 5.82 -0.46 9.48
C LEU A 70 4.29 -0.39 9.46
N GLU A 71 3.64 -1.48 9.05
CA GLU A 71 2.19 -1.56 8.88
C GLU A 71 1.42 -1.17 10.16
N HIS A 72 1.89 -1.59 11.33
CA HIS A 72 1.24 -1.25 12.60
C HIS A 72 1.28 0.26 12.91
N GLU A 73 2.26 0.99 12.37
CA GLU A 73 2.34 2.45 12.47
C GLU A 73 1.36 3.13 11.52
N TYR A 74 1.14 2.55 10.33
CA TYR A 74 0.13 3.01 9.39
C TYR A 74 -1.27 2.85 9.97
N ILE A 75 -1.55 1.69 10.58
CA ILE A 75 -2.81 1.43 11.30
C ILE A 75 -3.03 2.49 12.39
N HIS A 76 -1.99 2.84 13.15
CA HIS A 76 -2.08 3.90 14.15
C HIS A 76 -2.48 5.25 13.53
N ASN A 77 -1.86 5.67 12.44
CA ASN A 77 -2.23 6.90 11.73
C ASN A 77 -3.68 6.85 11.22
N PHE A 78 -4.13 5.72 10.65
CA PHE A 78 -5.51 5.59 10.21
C PHE A 78 -6.52 5.63 11.36
N LYS A 79 -6.19 5.16 12.57
CA LYS A 79 -7.04 5.35 13.75
C LYS A 79 -7.17 6.82 14.15
N VAL A 80 -6.08 7.60 14.02
CA VAL A 80 -6.12 9.06 14.21
C VAL A 80 -7.04 9.71 13.17
N LEU A 81 -6.95 9.28 11.91
CA LEU A 81 -7.82 9.76 10.83
C LEU A 81 -9.30 9.43 11.05
N GLN A 82 -9.62 8.19 11.44
CA GLN A 82 -10.98 7.77 11.76
C GLN A 82 -11.59 8.60 12.89
N ALA A 83 -10.80 8.94 13.92
CA ALA A 83 -11.26 9.81 15.00
C ALA A 83 -11.60 11.22 14.49
N ALA A 84 -10.80 11.76 13.56
CA ALA A 84 -11.08 13.05 12.93
C ALA A 84 -12.34 13.00 12.05
N PHE A 85 -12.52 11.93 11.26
CA PHE A 85 -13.73 11.71 10.46
C PHE A 85 -14.97 11.68 11.34
N LYS A 86 -14.95 10.91 12.43
CA LYS A 86 -16.05 10.87 13.40
C LYS A 86 -16.33 12.24 14.01
N LYS A 87 -15.29 13.00 14.36
CA LYS A 87 -15.42 14.33 14.95
C LYS A 87 -16.08 15.33 14.00
N MET A 88 -15.82 15.20 12.70
CA MET A 88 -16.38 16.07 11.67
C MET A 88 -17.66 15.51 11.01
N GLY A 89 -18.13 14.33 11.43
CA GLY A 89 -19.30 13.66 10.85
C GLY A 89 -19.12 13.17 9.42
N VAL A 90 -17.90 12.78 9.06
CA VAL A 90 -17.61 12.14 7.78
C VAL A 90 -18.09 10.70 7.83
N ASP A 91 -19.00 10.32 6.93
CA ASP A 91 -19.64 8.99 6.90
C ASP A 91 -18.87 7.95 6.07
N LYS A 92 -17.85 8.38 5.33
CA LYS A 92 -16.99 7.50 4.55
C LYS A 92 -16.28 6.48 5.43
N ILE A 93 -16.54 5.22 5.16
CA ILE A 93 -15.82 4.10 5.77
C ILE A 93 -14.42 4.00 5.16
N ILE A 94 -13.41 4.03 6.02
CA ILE A 94 -12.01 3.84 5.64
C ILE A 94 -11.67 2.35 5.73
N ALA A 95 -11.39 1.71 4.59
CA ALA A 95 -10.99 0.30 4.53
C ALA A 95 -9.51 0.13 4.95
N VAL A 96 -9.22 0.37 6.23
CA VAL A 96 -7.85 0.45 6.78
C VAL A 96 -7.00 -0.78 6.39
N GLU A 97 -7.54 -1.99 6.58
CA GLU A 97 -6.83 -3.24 6.28
C GLU A 97 -6.39 -3.38 4.83
N ARG A 98 -7.12 -2.77 3.89
CA ARG A 98 -6.77 -2.77 2.46
C ARG A 98 -5.75 -1.68 2.15
N LEU A 99 -5.93 -0.50 2.71
CA LEU A 99 -5.05 0.66 2.46
C LEU A 99 -3.64 0.42 2.97
N VAL A 100 -3.49 -0.06 4.20
CA VAL A 100 -2.16 -0.25 4.84
C VAL A 100 -1.29 -1.29 4.15
N LYS A 101 -1.87 -2.15 3.29
CA LYS A 101 -1.13 -3.10 2.45
C LYS A 101 -0.41 -2.43 1.30
N GLY A 102 -0.60 -1.13 1.08
CA GLY A 102 0.08 -0.38 0.01
C GLY A 102 -0.30 -0.85 -1.38
N LYS A 103 -1.52 -1.38 -1.57
CA LYS A 103 -2.02 -1.78 -2.89
C LYS A 103 -2.46 -0.56 -3.68
N PHE A 104 -2.03 -0.46 -4.93
CA PHE A 104 -2.33 0.67 -5.81
C PHE A 104 -3.83 0.93 -5.95
N GLN A 105 -4.62 -0.10 -6.29
CA GLN A 105 -6.05 0.06 -6.58
C GLN A 105 -6.82 0.62 -5.38
N ASP A 106 -6.61 0.06 -4.19
CA ASP A 106 -7.27 0.48 -2.95
C ASP A 106 -6.89 1.92 -2.58
N ASN A 107 -5.60 2.25 -2.66
CA ASN A 107 -5.11 3.58 -2.33
C ASN A 107 -5.57 4.62 -3.36
N PHE A 108 -5.61 4.25 -4.64
CA PHE A 108 -6.03 5.16 -5.71
C PHE A 108 -7.54 5.44 -5.67
N GLU A 109 -8.36 4.45 -5.35
CA GLU A 109 -9.79 4.64 -5.12
C GLU A 109 -10.04 5.61 -3.94
N PHE A 110 -9.32 5.41 -2.83
CA PHE A 110 -9.51 6.24 -1.64
C PHE A 110 -9.05 7.68 -1.85
N ILE A 111 -7.87 7.92 -2.45
CA ILE A 111 -7.38 9.28 -2.70
C ILE A 111 -8.25 10.04 -3.70
N GLN A 112 -8.85 9.37 -4.68
CA GLN A 112 -9.80 10.03 -5.59
C GLN A 112 -11.04 10.53 -4.87
N TRP A 113 -11.63 9.69 -4.01
CA TRP A 113 -12.73 10.13 -3.15
C TRP A 113 -12.27 11.27 -2.23
N PHE A 114 -11.08 11.14 -1.63
CA PHE A 114 -10.56 12.12 -0.69
C PHE A 114 -10.31 13.47 -1.36
N LYS A 115 -9.87 13.51 -2.63
CA LYS A 115 -9.73 14.76 -3.39
C LYS A 115 -11.07 15.48 -3.55
N LYS A 116 -12.12 14.76 -3.94
CA LYS A 116 -13.48 15.32 -4.05
C LYS A 116 -13.98 15.84 -2.70
N PHE A 117 -13.70 15.09 -1.63
CA PHE A 117 -14.01 15.51 -0.26
C PHE A 117 -13.25 16.78 0.12
N PHE A 118 -11.97 16.86 -0.22
CA PHE A 118 -11.14 18.04 0.02
C PHE A 118 -11.71 19.26 -0.71
N ASP A 119 -11.99 19.15 -2.00
CA ASP A 119 -12.52 20.25 -2.81
C ASP A 119 -13.88 20.77 -2.32
N ALA A 120 -14.72 19.88 -1.80
CA ALA A 120 -16.03 20.25 -1.24
C ALA A 120 -15.93 20.99 0.11
N ASN A 121 -14.80 20.90 0.81
CA ASN A 121 -14.64 21.41 2.18
C ASN A 121 -13.56 22.47 2.32
N TYR A 122 -12.65 22.61 1.35
CA TYR A 122 -11.56 23.57 1.42
C TYR A 122 -12.06 25.00 1.19
N ASP A 123 -11.75 25.88 2.13
CA ASP A 123 -12.18 27.28 2.18
C ASP A 123 -11.13 28.24 1.60
N GLY A 124 -10.04 27.73 1.03
CA GLY A 124 -8.96 28.53 0.43
C GLY A 124 -7.97 29.12 1.42
N LYS A 125 -8.03 28.76 2.71
CA LYS A 125 -7.13 29.30 3.73
C LYS A 125 -5.68 28.88 3.51
N GLU A 126 -4.76 29.76 3.86
CA GLU A 126 -3.33 29.43 3.83
C GLU A 126 -3.00 28.35 4.88
N TYR A 127 -2.14 27.42 4.49
CA TYR A 127 -1.65 26.36 5.38
C TYR A 127 -0.15 26.15 5.16
N ASN A 128 0.62 26.15 6.25
CA ASN A 128 2.05 25.83 6.19
C ASN A 128 2.29 24.38 6.67
N PRO A 129 2.47 23.43 5.74
CA PRO A 129 2.58 22.02 6.10
C PRO A 129 3.88 21.68 6.83
N LEU A 130 4.97 22.43 6.61
CA LEU A 130 6.23 22.21 7.30
C LEU A 130 6.15 22.59 8.78
N LEU A 131 5.55 23.75 9.07
CA LEU A 131 5.33 24.18 10.46
C LEU A 131 4.40 23.22 11.20
N ALA A 132 3.33 22.75 10.54
CA ALA A 132 2.42 21.78 11.12
C ALA A 132 3.09 20.44 11.46
N ARG A 133 4.07 20.01 10.64
CA ARG A 133 4.92 18.84 10.92
C ARG A 133 6.07 19.12 11.88
N GLN A 134 6.25 20.36 12.35
CA GLN A 134 7.39 20.80 13.15
C GLN A 134 8.73 20.50 12.46
N GLY A 135 8.78 20.65 11.13
CA GLY A 135 9.96 20.37 10.31
C GLY A 135 10.25 18.89 10.07
N GLN A 136 9.38 17.97 10.51
CA GLN A 136 9.54 16.56 10.15
C GLN A 136 9.22 16.34 8.67
N ASP A 137 10.12 15.65 7.98
CA ASP A 137 9.81 15.06 6.68
C ASP A 137 8.75 13.97 6.84
N VAL A 138 8.19 13.52 5.72
CA VAL A 138 7.35 12.32 5.70
C VAL A 138 8.15 11.20 5.05
N ALA A 139 8.32 10.08 5.75
CA ALA A 139 9.07 8.96 5.20
C ALA A 139 8.33 8.42 3.97
N PRO A 140 9.02 8.21 2.84
CA PRO A 140 8.50 7.35 1.81
C PRO A 140 8.41 5.93 2.40
N PRO A 141 7.24 5.26 2.40
CA PRO A 141 7.16 3.89 2.86
C PRO A 141 8.02 3.00 1.98
N PRO A 142 8.65 1.95 2.55
CA PRO A 142 9.48 1.04 1.80
C PRO A 142 8.67 0.40 0.66
N ASN A 143 9.26 0.38 -0.53
CA ASN A 143 8.66 -0.27 -1.69
C ASN A 143 8.35 -1.75 -1.35
N PRO A 144 7.15 -2.28 -1.71
CA PRO A 144 6.83 -3.70 -1.52
C PRO A 144 7.73 -4.70 -2.27
N GLY A 145 8.74 -4.22 -3.01
CA GLY A 145 9.70 -5.05 -3.76
C GLY A 145 11.00 -5.38 -3.01
N ASP A 146 11.32 -4.69 -1.92
CA ASP A 146 12.59 -4.88 -1.20
C ASP A 146 12.39 -5.63 0.13
N HIS A 147 11.60 -6.70 0.11
CA HIS A 147 11.66 -7.71 1.18
C HIS A 147 12.98 -8.49 1.05
N ILE A 148 14.08 -7.87 1.46
CA ILE A 148 15.32 -8.56 1.75
C ILE A 148 15.05 -9.40 3.00
N TYR A 149 14.66 -10.66 2.80
CA TYR A 149 14.76 -11.66 3.85
C TYR A 149 16.19 -11.65 4.37
N ASN A 150 16.36 -11.25 5.62
CA ASN A 150 17.63 -11.20 6.31
C ASN A 150 18.09 -12.66 6.55
N LYS A 151 18.68 -13.29 5.53
CA LYS A 151 19.47 -14.52 5.72
C LYS A 151 20.82 -14.11 6.35
N PRO A 152 21.23 -14.70 7.49
CA PRO A 152 22.53 -14.43 8.06
C PRO A 152 23.63 -14.79 7.04
N LYS A 153 24.43 -13.79 6.64
CA LYS A 153 25.61 -13.99 5.79
C LYS A 153 26.67 -14.75 6.60
N LYS A 154 27.03 -15.96 6.14
CA LYS A 154 28.28 -16.60 6.56
C LYS A 154 29.46 -15.74 6.08
N PRO A 155 30.52 -15.53 6.89
CA PRO A 155 31.67 -14.74 6.47
C PRO A 155 32.47 -15.49 5.39
N ILE A 156 32.69 -14.84 4.25
CA ILE A 156 33.56 -15.31 3.18
C ILE A 156 35.00 -14.92 3.54
N GLY A 157 35.83 -15.94 3.70
CA GLY A 157 37.28 -15.82 3.83
C GLY A 157 37.94 -15.60 2.47
N THR A 158 39.06 -14.88 2.52
CA THR A 158 39.79 -14.25 1.41
C THR A 158 40.70 -15.21 0.64
N ALA A 159 40.92 -14.87 -0.64
CA ALA A 159 42.14 -15.04 -1.46
C ALA A 159 42.36 -16.32 -2.30
N GLY A 160 42.78 -16.09 -3.57
CA GLY A 160 43.94 -16.80 -4.15
C GLY A 160 43.77 -17.69 -5.39
N ASN A 161 43.60 -17.07 -6.56
CA ASN A 161 44.36 -17.25 -7.83
C ASN A 161 44.90 -18.65 -8.33
N VAL A 162 44.76 -18.88 -9.66
CA VAL A 162 45.72 -19.55 -10.62
C VAL A 162 45.33 -20.89 -11.33
N ARG A 163 45.09 -20.77 -12.67
CA ARG A 163 45.45 -21.59 -13.89
C ARG A 163 44.88 -23.00 -14.21
N GLY A 164 44.50 -23.17 -15.49
CA GLY A 164 44.66 -24.40 -16.31
C GLY A 164 43.78 -24.49 -17.59
N PRO A 165 44.30 -24.85 -18.79
CA PRO A 165 43.61 -24.77 -20.12
C PRO A 165 42.85 -26.06 -20.55
N PRO A 166 42.06 -26.06 -21.65
CA PRO A 166 41.14 -27.15 -22.00
C PRO A 166 41.76 -28.21 -22.93
N ALA A 167 41.32 -29.48 -22.82
CA ALA A 167 41.67 -30.56 -23.74
C ALA A 167 40.49 -31.51 -24.00
N SER A 168 40.31 -31.86 -25.28
CA SER A 168 39.32 -32.78 -25.85
C SER A 168 39.62 -34.27 -25.61
N ALA A 169 38.60 -35.12 -25.49
CA ALA A 169 38.53 -36.49 -26.05
C ALA A 169 37.16 -37.17 -25.81
N ALA A 170 36.62 -37.84 -26.84
CA ALA A 170 35.50 -38.82 -26.80
C ALA A 170 36.05 -40.27 -26.64
N PRO A 171 35.30 -41.42 -26.71
CA PRO A 171 33.85 -41.69 -26.83
C PRO A 171 33.29 -42.82 -25.88
N ARG A 172 32.01 -43.19 -26.10
CA ARG A 172 31.06 -44.14 -25.42
C ARG A 172 31.47 -45.65 -25.41
N PRO A 173 30.86 -46.56 -24.59
CA PRO A 173 29.55 -47.20 -24.94
C PRO A 173 28.60 -47.74 -23.81
N LEU A 174 27.28 -47.76 -24.12
CA LEU A 174 26.18 -48.76 -23.92
C LEU A 174 26.08 -49.57 -22.58
N HIS A 175 24.95 -49.86 -21.90
CA HIS A 175 23.51 -50.12 -22.21
C HIS A 175 22.71 -50.25 -20.85
N PRO A 176 21.49 -50.84 -20.70
CA PRO A 176 20.15 -50.22 -20.68
C PRO A 176 19.34 -50.29 -19.35
N MET A 177 18.21 -49.55 -19.34
CA MET A 177 16.89 -49.84 -18.70
C MET A 177 16.76 -50.08 -17.19
N ALA A 178 15.97 -49.24 -16.52
CA ALA A 178 14.86 -49.69 -15.67
C ALA A 178 13.82 -48.57 -15.48
N ARG A 179 12.62 -48.82 -15.98
CA ARG A 179 11.42 -47.98 -15.91
C ARG A 179 10.60 -48.46 -14.70
N TRP A 180 10.41 -47.62 -13.69
CA TRP A 180 9.53 -47.97 -12.57
C TRP A 180 8.06 -47.77 -12.96
N PRO A 181 7.16 -48.74 -12.66
CA PRO A 181 5.76 -48.67 -13.05
C PRO A 181 4.92 -47.88 -12.05
N TRP A 182 4.00 -47.09 -12.59
CA TRP A 182 2.82 -46.55 -11.90
C TRP A 182 1.75 -47.64 -11.82
N PRO A 183 1.06 -47.85 -10.69
CA PRO A 183 -0.22 -48.53 -10.70
C PRO A 183 -1.34 -47.51 -10.91
N GLY A 184 -2.11 -47.74 -11.98
CA GLY A 184 -3.26 -46.96 -12.38
C GLY A 184 -4.51 -47.20 -11.53
N VAL A 185 -5.40 -46.22 -11.62
CA VAL A 185 -6.83 -46.28 -11.35
C VAL A 185 -7.48 -47.25 -12.37
N PRO A 186 -8.64 -47.87 -12.06
CA PRO A 186 -9.81 -47.49 -12.85
C PRO A 186 -11.16 -47.46 -12.11
N LEU A 187 -11.92 -46.42 -12.45
CA LEU A 187 -13.32 -46.42 -12.92
C LEU A 187 -14.46 -46.85 -11.97
N SER A 188 -15.34 -45.86 -11.72
CA SER A 188 -16.74 -45.96 -11.29
C SER A 188 -17.62 -46.79 -12.26
N PRO A 189 -18.89 -47.10 -11.93
CA PRO A 189 -19.97 -46.14 -12.21
C PRO A 189 -21.11 -46.09 -11.16
N ALA A 190 -22.02 -45.15 -11.43
CA ALA A 190 -23.12 -44.61 -10.65
C ALA A 190 -24.26 -45.58 -10.26
N CYS A 191 -25.03 -45.20 -9.23
CA CYS A 191 -26.49 -45.22 -9.29
C CYS A 191 -27.12 -44.25 -8.26
N ALA A 192 -28.30 -43.74 -8.61
CA ALA A 192 -28.99 -42.55 -8.08
C ALA A 192 -30.06 -42.91 -7.00
N PRO A 193 -30.91 -41.97 -6.54
CA PRO A 193 -31.51 -41.96 -5.19
C PRO A 193 -32.91 -42.61 -5.10
N LEU A 194 -33.38 -42.83 -3.86
CA LEU A 194 -34.81 -43.04 -3.57
C LEU A 194 -35.25 -42.28 -2.30
N CYS A 195 -36.30 -41.47 -2.48
CA CYS A 195 -37.21 -40.96 -1.46
C CYS A 195 -37.84 -42.09 -0.64
N CYS A 196 -38.12 -41.81 0.64
CA CYS A 196 -39.40 -42.00 1.35
C CYS A 196 -39.14 -42.14 2.86
N LEU A 197 -39.55 -41.12 3.63
CA LEU A 197 -40.34 -41.19 4.87
C LEU A 197 -40.49 -39.79 5.48
#